data_AF-A0A087RMI6-F1
#
_entry.id   AF-A0A087RMI6-F1
#
_cell.length_a   1.000
_cell.length_b   1.000
_cell.length_c   1.000
_cell.angle_alpha   90.00
_cell.angle_beta   90.00
_cell.angle_gamma   90.00
#
_symmetry.space_group_name_H-M   'P 1'
#
loop_
_entity.id
_entity.type
_entity.pdbx_description
1 polymer ?
#
loop_
_entity_poly.entity_id
_entity_poly.type
_entity_poly.pdbx_seq_one_letter_code
_entity_poly.pdbx_strand_id
1 'polypeptide(L)'
;MLDKSPDQILDSNLVHIQNELKEKLPNIVLCSEPFHKAEFLNKLINSVETPIIFVDMDLLYTGYIESGIIPKKDNLTVFHPTKENWKEEFTKIITKISKEKFLVIIDSFNGVYNMFEDLESAIFINSCIMLLASLGKDVDSSIIITAMARKKENEGWILTPGGKQIIKSAKTGVYLLKKIENNLIFRSINEDSKVFKI
;
A
#
# COMPACT_ATOMS: atom_id res chain seq x y z
N MET A 1 -4.88 -16.41 32.40
CA MET A 1 -5.91 -16.37 31.33
C MET A 1 -5.25 -16.90 30.08
N LEU A 2 -5.83 -17.90 29.42
CA LEU A 2 -5.36 -18.37 28.12
C LEU A 2 -5.65 -17.26 27.11
N ASP A 3 -4.61 -16.66 26.53
CA ASP A 3 -4.73 -15.78 25.37
C ASP A 3 -5.46 -16.58 24.29
N LYS A 4 -6.72 -16.24 24.03
CA LYS A 4 -7.40 -16.73 22.82
C LYS A 4 -6.60 -16.20 21.65
N SER A 5 -6.08 -17.10 20.83
CA SER A 5 -5.52 -16.68 19.54
C SER A 5 -6.61 -15.91 18.78
N PRO A 6 -6.29 -14.76 18.17
CA PRO A 6 -7.29 -13.98 17.47
C PRO A 6 -7.98 -14.84 16.42
N ASP A 7 -9.31 -14.70 16.28
CA ASP A 7 -10.09 -15.43 15.28
C ASP A 7 -9.51 -15.14 13.88
N GLN A 8 -9.10 -16.20 13.19
CA GLN A 8 -8.55 -16.12 11.84
C GLN A 8 -9.67 -16.20 10.81
N ILE A 9 -9.78 -15.18 9.97
CA ILE A 9 -10.76 -15.10 8.89
C ILE A 9 -10.09 -15.60 7.61
N LEU A 10 -10.62 -16.68 7.02
CA LEU A 10 -10.23 -17.12 5.69
C LEU A 10 -10.84 -16.15 4.65
N ASP A 11 -10.00 -15.47 3.89
CA ASP A 11 -10.40 -14.40 2.98
C ASP A 11 -9.83 -14.61 1.58
N SER A 12 -10.08 -15.79 1.00
CA SER A 12 -9.53 -16.21 -0.30
C SER A 12 -9.89 -15.26 -1.45
N ASN A 13 -11.00 -14.53 -1.34
CA ASN A 13 -11.46 -13.56 -2.34
C ASN A 13 -11.16 -12.09 -1.95
N LEU A 14 -10.42 -11.87 -0.86
CA LEU A 14 -10.04 -10.55 -0.34
C LEU A 14 -11.21 -9.61 0.02
N VAL A 15 -12.43 -10.12 0.18
CA VAL A 15 -13.61 -9.29 0.45
C VAL A 15 -13.49 -8.60 1.80
N HIS A 16 -13.03 -9.30 2.83
CA HIS A 16 -12.91 -8.74 4.17
C HIS A 16 -11.75 -7.74 4.25
N ILE A 17 -10.62 -8.04 3.62
CA ILE A 17 -9.47 -7.14 3.51
C ILE A 17 -9.86 -5.87 2.75
N GLN A 18 -10.59 -5.98 1.64
CA GLN A 18 -11.08 -4.81 0.91
C GLN A 18 -12.00 -3.93 1.76
N ASN A 19 -12.87 -4.53 2.57
CA ASN A 19 -13.73 -3.77 3.48
C ASN A 19 -12.91 -3.09 4.58
N GLU A 20 -11.95 -3.78 5.18
CA GLU A 20 -11.05 -3.23 6.18
C GLU A 20 -10.24 -2.03 5.64
N LEU A 21 -9.79 -2.11 4.38
CA LEU A 21 -9.06 -1.04 3.71
C LEU A 21 -9.94 0.16 3.33
N LYS A 22 -11.28 0.04 3.32
CA LYS A 22 -12.19 1.18 3.09
C LYS A 22 -12.42 2.02 4.35
N GLU A 23 -12.29 1.42 5.53
CA GLU A 23 -12.57 2.09 6.81
C GLU A 23 -11.53 3.14 7.21
N LYS A 24 -10.31 3.06 6.65
CA LYS A 24 -9.19 3.96 6.96
C LYS A 24 -8.61 4.54 5.67
N LEU A 25 -8.02 5.73 5.77
CA LEU A 25 -7.42 6.38 4.61
C LEU A 25 -6.30 7.36 5.03
N PRO A 26 -5.07 7.24 4.47
CA PRO A 26 -4.60 6.12 3.65
C PRO A 26 -4.36 4.85 4.49
N ASN A 27 -4.13 3.73 3.81
CA ASN A 27 -3.73 2.46 4.41
C ASN A 27 -2.27 2.17 4.11
N ILE A 28 -1.53 1.70 5.10
CA ILE A 28 -0.13 1.31 4.98
C ILE A 28 -0.02 -0.19 5.18
N VAL A 29 0.56 -0.89 4.20
CA VAL A 29 0.80 -2.34 4.26
C VAL A 29 2.31 -2.58 4.41
N LEU A 30 2.71 -2.93 5.62
CA LEU A 30 4.08 -3.25 5.97
C LEU A 30 4.43 -4.65 5.48
N CYS A 31 5.50 -4.76 4.71
CA CYS A 31 5.98 -5.98 4.09
C CYS A 31 7.42 -6.23 4.52
N SER A 32 7.77 -7.49 4.78
CA SER A 32 9.16 -7.89 5.04
C SER A 32 9.87 -8.46 3.82
N GLU A 33 9.11 -9.02 2.87
CA GLU A 33 9.62 -9.72 1.70
C GLU A 33 9.02 -9.13 0.40
N PRO A 34 9.84 -8.70 -0.57
CA PRO A 34 9.35 -8.08 -1.81
C PRO A 34 8.43 -8.98 -2.65
N PHE A 35 8.74 -10.28 -2.73
CA PHE A 35 7.95 -11.22 -3.53
C PHE A 35 6.57 -11.49 -2.92
N HIS A 36 6.45 -11.53 -1.59
CA HIS A 36 5.16 -11.68 -0.92
C HIS A 36 4.30 -10.42 -1.07
N LYS A 37 4.94 -9.24 -1.07
CA LYS A 37 4.28 -7.96 -1.40
C LYS A 37 3.71 -8.01 -2.82
N ALA A 38 4.51 -8.39 -3.81
CA ALA A 38 4.07 -8.51 -5.20
C ALA A 38 2.92 -9.53 -5.35
N GLU A 39 3.01 -10.69 -4.67
CA GLU A 39 1.95 -11.71 -4.64
C GLU A 39 0.64 -11.13 -4.09
N PHE A 40 0.69 -10.43 -2.96
CA PHE A 40 -0.48 -9.79 -2.35
C PHE A 40 -1.08 -8.71 -3.25
N LEU A 41 -0.26 -7.82 -3.81
CA LEU A 41 -0.71 -6.76 -4.70
C LEU A 41 -1.39 -7.33 -5.95
N ASN A 42 -0.82 -8.39 -6.54
CA ASN A 42 -1.42 -9.08 -7.66
C ASN A 42 -2.79 -9.68 -7.30
N LYS A 43 -2.90 -10.38 -6.16
CA LYS A 43 -4.19 -10.91 -5.69
C LYS A 43 -5.22 -9.78 -5.49
N LEU A 44 -4.80 -8.67 -4.89
CA LEU A 44 -5.66 -7.52 -4.62
C LEU A 44 -6.16 -6.86 -5.92
N ILE A 45 -5.26 -6.57 -6.86
CA ILE A 45 -5.60 -5.98 -8.16
C ILE A 45 -6.61 -6.86 -8.91
N ASN A 46 -6.42 -8.18 -8.89
CA ASN A 46 -7.34 -9.11 -9.56
C ASN A 46 -8.70 -9.23 -8.85
N SER A 47 -8.79 -8.87 -7.57
CA SER A 47 -10.04 -8.93 -6.79
C SER A 47 -10.93 -7.68 -6.93
N VAL A 48 -10.52 -6.67 -7.71
CA VAL A 48 -11.19 -5.36 -7.78
C VAL A 48 -11.58 -4.99 -9.21
N GLU A 49 -12.83 -4.58 -9.39
CA GLU A 49 -13.37 -4.11 -10.68
C GLU A 49 -13.27 -2.59 -10.87
N THR A 50 -13.23 -1.82 -9.78
CA THR A 50 -13.00 -0.36 -9.82
C THR A 50 -11.69 -0.02 -10.53
N PRO A 51 -11.62 1.07 -11.31
CA PRO A 51 -10.37 1.53 -11.93
C PRO A 51 -9.21 1.59 -10.93
N ILE A 52 -8.03 1.16 -11.37
CA ILE A 52 -6.84 1.02 -10.53
C ILE A 52 -5.74 1.94 -11.04
N ILE A 53 -5.19 2.76 -10.15
CA ILE A 53 -3.95 3.50 -10.36
C ILE A 53 -2.87 2.79 -9.56
N PHE A 54 -1.84 2.30 -10.25
CA PHE A 54 -0.68 1.67 -9.62
C PHE A 54 0.56 2.53 -9.88
N VAL A 55 1.11 3.09 -8.82
CA VAL A 55 2.32 3.91 -8.84
C VAL A 55 3.48 3.01 -8.47
N ASP A 56 4.22 2.55 -9.47
CA ASP A 56 5.34 1.62 -9.32
C ASP A 56 6.67 2.39 -9.27
N MET A 57 7.30 2.36 -8.10
CA MET A 57 8.53 3.08 -7.77
C MET A 57 9.75 2.16 -7.74
N ASP A 58 9.56 0.84 -7.67
CA ASP A 58 10.65 -0.15 -7.63
C ASP A 58 10.69 -1.07 -8.86
N LEU A 59 9.73 -0.92 -9.77
CA LEU A 59 9.59 -1.60 -11.06
C LEU A 59 9.40 -3.12 -10.96
N LEU A 60 9.25 -3.68 -9.76
CA LEU A 60 9.14 -5.13 -9.59
C LEU A 60 7.83 -5.64 -10.20
N TYR A 61 6.71 -4.99 -9.89
CA TYR A 61 5.40 -5.38 -10.40
C TYR A 61 5.29 -5.15 -11.90
N THR A 62 5.78 -4.00 -12.38
CA THR A 62 5.89 -3.71 -13.83
C THR A 62 6.72 -4.77 -14.55
N GLY A 63 7.86 -5.19 -13.99
CA GLY A 63 8.69 -6.25 -14.58
C GLY A 63 7.93 -7.57 -14.77
N TYR A 64 7.08 -7.95 -13.82
CA TYR A 64 6.23 -9.12 -13.97
C TYR A 64 5.15 -8.98 -15.04
N ILE A 65 4.58 -7.77 -15.21
CA ILE A 65 3.62 -7.47 -16.27
C ILE A 65 4.30 -7.56 -17.65
N GLU A 66 5.41 -6.83 -17.83
CA GLU A 66 6.09 -6.73 -19.12
C GLU A 66 6.71 -8.06 -19.57
N SER A 67 7.09 -8.92 -18.62
CA SER A 67 7.56 -10.29 -18.91
C SER A 67 6.44 -11.27 -19.25
N GLY A 68 5.17 -10.90 -19.07
CA GLY A 68 4.01 -11.78 -19.28
C GLY A 68 3.79 -12.83 -18.19
N ILE A 69 4.56 -12.78 -17.09
CA ILE A 69 4.36 -13.66 -15.93
C ILE A 69 3.05 -13.31 -15.23
N ILE A 70 2.73 -12.02 -15.13
CA ILE A 70 1.45 -11.50 -14.63
C ILE A 70 0.70 -10.86 -15.79
N PRO A 71 -0.54 -11.28 -16.10
CA PRO A 71 -1.35 -10.59 -17.10
C PRO A 71 -1.77 -9.20 -16.59
N LYS A 72 -1.60 -8.18 -17.43
CA LYS A 72 -2.10 -6.84 -17.12
C LYS A 72 -3.62 -6.81 -17.19
N LYS A 73 -4.28 -6.29 -16.15
CA LYS A 73 -5.73 -6.08 -16.14
C LYS A 73 -6.12 -4.83 -16.94
N ASP A 74 -7.25 -4.85 -17.64
CA ASP A 74 -7.70 -3.73 -18.49
C ASP A 74 -8.01 -2.45 -17.70
N ASN A 75 -8.48 -2.58 -16.47
CA ASN A 75 -8.79 -1.44 -15.59
C ASN A 75 -7.58 -0.91 -14.81
N LEU A 76 -6.36 -1.39 -15.11
CA LEU A 76 -5.12 -1.02 -14.44
C LEU A 76 -4.31 0.00 -15.24
N THR A 77 -4.13 1.20 -14.69
CA THR A 77 -3.19 2.20 -15.18
C THR A 77 -1.94 2.22 -14.30
N VAL A 78 -0.77 2.03 -14.90
CA VAL A 78 0.52 2.01 -14.19
C VAL A 78 1.26 3.33 -14.44
N PHE A 79 1.83 3.91 -13.39
CA PHE A 79 2.64 5.12 -13.39
C PHE A 79 4.03 4.83 -12.84
N HIS A 80 5.05 5.45 -13.44
CA HIS A 80 6.45 5.33 -13.03
C HIS A 80 7.05 6.72 -12.76
N PRO A 81 6.63 7.43 -11.69
CA PRO A 81 7.20 8.73 -11.39
C PRO A 81 8.70 8.63 -11.13
N THR A 82 9.45 9.58 -11.67
CA THR A 82 10.85 9.84 -11.38
C THR A 82 10.98 11.19 -10.68
N LYS A 83 12.18 11.53 -10.21
CA LYS A 83 12.42 12.84 -9.58
C LYS A 83 12.12 14.00 -10.54
N GLU A 84 12.41 13.81 -11.82
CA GLU A 84 12.29 14.82 -12.88
C GLU A 84 10.83 15.07 -13.26
N ASN A 85 9.99 14.03 -13.29
CA ASN A 85 8.60 14.13 -13.73
C ASN A 85 7.58 14.05 -12.57
N TRP A 86 8.02 13.90 -11.32
CA TRP A 86 7.17 13.71 -10.13
C TRP A 86 5.97 14.65 -10.12
N LYS A 87 6.21 15.95 -10.29
CA LYS A 87 5.16 16.97 -10.26
C LYS A 87 4.10 16.71 -11.33
N GLU A 88 4.52 16.37 -12.53
CA GLU A 88 3.62 16.11 -13.65
C GLU A 88 2.79 14.85 -13.41
N GLU A 89 3.45 13.73 -13.09
CA GLU A 89 2.77 12.45 -12.86
C GLU A 89 1.84 12.50 -11.65
N PHE A 90 2.30 13.12 -10.56
CA PHE A 90 1.48 13.30 -9.37
C PHE A 90 0.27 14.20 -9.63
N THR A 91 0.40 15.25 -10.46
CA THR A 91 -0.73 16.09 -10.88
C THR A 91 -1.74 15.30 -11.70
N LYS A 92 -1.28 14.43 -12.62
CA LYS A 92 -2.16 13.54 -13.41
C LYS A 92 -2.95 12.60 -12.48
N ILE A 93 -2.28 11.99 -11.51
CA ILE A 93 -2.88 11.08 -10.54
C ILE A 93 -3.94 11.82 -9.69
N ILE A 94 -3.60 12.97 -9.11
CA ILE A 94 -4.55 13.78 -8.32
C ILE A 94 -5.76 14.20 -9.16
N THR A 95 -5.55 14.63 -10.40
CA THR A 95 -6.63 15.09 -11.29
C THR A 95 -7.62 13.98 -11.63
N LYS A 96 -7.14 12.73 -11.72
CA LYS A 96 -8.00 11.55 -11.89
C LYS A 96 -8.80 11.28 -10.61
N ILE A 97 -8.11 11.19 -9.48
CA ILE A 97 -8.72 10.84 -8.18
C ILE A 97 -9.72 11.90 -7.70
N SER A 98 -9.56 13.18 -8.08
CA SER A 98 -10.53 14.22 -7.70
C SER A 98 -11.87 14.15 -8.45
N LYS A 99 -11.99 13.28 -9.47
CA LYS A 99 -13.17 13.22 -10.35
C LYS A 99 -13.92 11.90 -10.26
N GLU A 100 -13.22 10.81 -10.01
CA GLU A 100 -13.81 9.48 -10.05
C GLU A 100 -13.15 8.55 -9.02
N LYS A 101 -13.87 7.49 -8.66
CA LYS A 101 -13.43 6.51 -7.67
C LYS A 101 -12.31 5.62 -8.21
N PHE A 102 -11.24 5.49 -7.45
CA PHE A 102 -10.12 4.59 -7.74
C PHE A 102 -9.75 3.69 -6.55
N LEU A 103 -9.15 2.55 -6.87
CA LEU A 103 -8.14 1.95 -6.01
C LEU A 103 -6.77 2.50 -6.40
N VAL A 104 -6.12 3.19 -5.48
CA VAL A 104 -4.77 3.74 -5.68
C VAL A 104 -3.78 2.92 -4.86
N ILE A 105 -2.79 2.36 -5.53
CA ILE A 105 -1.71 1.60 -4.92
C ILE A 105 -0.41 2.36 -5.18
N ILE A 106 0.29 2.76 -4.11
CA ILE A 106 1.63 3.33 -4.17
C ILE A 106 2.61 2.26 -3.71
N ASP A 107 3.36 1.70 -4.66
CA ASP A 107 4.36 0.66 -4.43
C ASP A 107 5.77 1.20 -4.70
N SER A 108 6.55 1.64 -3.72
CA SER A 108 6.33 1.63 -2.28
C SER A 108 6.80 2.93 -1.62
N PHE A 109 6.45 3.12 -0.35
CA PHE A 109 6.97 4.21 0.48
C PHE A 109 8.50 4.36 0.39
N ASN A 110 9.23 3.24 0.34
CA ASN A 110 10.68 3.24 0.24
C ASN A 110 11.17 3.94 -1.03
N GLY A 111 10.52 3.69 -2.17
CA GLY A 111 10.84 4.38 -3.42
C GLY A 111 10.56 5.87 -3.35
N VAL A 112 9.41 6.26 -2.78
CA VAL A 112 9.02 7.67 -2.63
C VAL A 112 9.99 8.43 -1.72
N TYR A 113 10.37 7.87 -0.57
CA TYR A 113 11.33 8.51 0.35
C TYR A 113 12.78 8.47 -0.12
N ASN A 114 13.14 7.62 -1.09
CA ASN A 114 14.48 7.59 -1.67
C ASN A 114 14.62 8.54 -2.86
N MET A 115 13.52 8.92 -3.50
CA MET A 115 13.51 9.91 -4.58
C MET A 115 13.99 11.30 -4.11
N PHE A 116 13.81 11.59 -2.82
CA PHE A 116 14.17 12.85 -2.23
C PHE A 116 14.97 12.66 -0.92
N GLU A 117 16.16 13.26 -0.84
CA GLU A 117 17.18 12.90 0.14
C GLU A 117 17.10 13.70 1.46
N ASP A 118 16.44 14.87 1.47
CA ASP A 118 16.38 15.77 2.63
C ASP A 118 15.07 15.67 3.43
N LEU A 119 15.12 16.19 4.66
CA LEU A 119 14.00 16.15 5.61
C LEU A 119 12.78 16.94 5.09
N GLU A 120 13.01 18.07 4.43
CA GLU A 120 11.95 18.88 3.83
C GLU A 120 11.16 18.09 2.79
N SER A 121 11.85 17.23 2.02
CA SER A 121 11.16 16.38 1.06
C SER A 121 10.34 15.27 1.70
N ALA A 122 10.73 14.73 2.86
CA ALA A 122 9.89 13.77 3.58
C ALA A 122 8.56 14.41 4.02
N ILE A 123 8.59 15.67 4.48
CA ILE A 123 7.39 16.44 4.82
C ILE A 123 6.54 16.71 3.58
N PHE A 124 7.17 17.08 2.47
CA PHE A 124 6.50 17.31 1.20
C PHE A 124 5.77 16.05 0.70
N ILE A 125 6.46 14.90 0.68
CA ILE A 125 5.89 13.61 0.29
C ILE A 125 4.69 13.23 1.15
N ASN A 126 4.78 13.41 2.47
CA ASN A 126 3.67 13.14 3.35
C ASN A 126 2.48 14.06 3.04
N SER A 127 2.74 15.33 2.76
CA SER A 127 1.71 16.30 2.40
C SER A 127 1.03 15.92 1.08
N CYS A 128 1.78 15.44 0.09
CA CYS A 128 1.26 14.87 -1.14
C CYS A 128 0.33 13.68 -0.86
N ILE A 129 0.78 12.71 -0.06
CA ILE A 129 -0.02 11.53 0.30
C ILE A 129 -1.28 11.91 1.08
N MET A 130 -1.20 12.88 2.00
CA MET A 130 -2.36 13.38 2.73
C MET A 130 -3.34 14.12 1.82
N LEU A 131 -2.85 14.91 0.87
CA LEU A 131 -3.70 15.56 -0.15
C LEU A 131 -4.42 14.50 -1.00
N LEU A 132 -3.68 13.47 -1.44
CA LEU A 132 -4.23 12.35 -2.18
C LEU A 132 -5.35 11.65 -1.40
N ALA A 133 -5.11 11.38 -0.11
CA ALA A 133 -6.10 10.82 0.81
C ALA A 133 -7.31 11.71 1.02
N SER A 134 -7.12 13.01 1.16
CA SER A 134 -8.24 13.95 1.28
C SER A 134 -9.13 13.91 0.04
N LEU A 135 -8.54 14.02 -1.16
CA LEU A 135 -9.30 14.04 -2.41
C LEU A 135 -9.93 12.68 -2.72
N GLY A 136 -9.21 11.60 -2.47
CA GLY A 136 -9.74 10.25 -2.64
C GLY A 136 -10.93 9.96 -1.74
N LYS A 137 -10.95 10.53 -0.52
CA LYS A 137 -12.07 10.38 0.41
C LYS A 137 -13.37 10.94 -0.18
N ASP A 138 -13.32 12.08 -0.85
CA ASP A 138 -14.51 12.77 -1.37
C ASP A 138 -15.23 11.98 -2.47
N VAL A 139 -14.53 11.04 -3.11
CA VAL A 139 -15.05 10.16 -4.16
C VAL A 139 -15.06 8.67 -3.76
N ASP A 140 -14.93 8.36 -2.47
CA ASP A 140 -14.92 6.98 -1.94
C ASP A 140 -13.80 6.09 -2.55
N SER A 141 -12.64 6.68 -2.84
CA SER A 141 -11.44 5.97 -3.27
C SER A 141 -10.71 5.32 -2.09
N SER A 142 -10.03 4.22 -2.37
CA SER A 142 -9.11 3.58 -1.42
C SER A 142 -7.67 3.87 -1.81
N ILE A 143 -6.83 4.22 -0.83
CA ILE A 143 -5.40 4.46 -1.04
C ILE A 143 -4.61 3.50 -0.18
N ILE A 144 -3.75 2.74 -0.84
CA ILE A 144 -2.90 1.73 -0.24
C ILE A 144 -1.46 2.10 -0.57
N ILE A 145 -0.62 2.10 0.45
CA ILE A 145 0.80 2.38 0.33
C ILE A 145 1.52 1.19 0.91
N THR A 146 2.32 0.51 0.11
CA THR A 146 3.17 -0.57 0.62
C THR A 146 4.45 0.02 1.18
N ALA A 147 5.05 -0.69 2.14
CA ALA A 147 6.34 -0.31 2.69
C ALA A 147 7.13 -1.56 3.03
N MET A 148 8.36 -1.64 2.53
CA MET A 148 9.35 -2.57 3.06
C MET A 148 9.78 -2.07 4.43
N ALA A 149 9.47 -2.83 5.48
CA ALA A 149 9.63 -2.40 6.85
C ALA A 149 10.07 -3.53 7.78
N ARG A 150 10.81 -3.17 8.82
CA ARG A 150 11.17 -4.07 9.93
C ARG A 150 10.79 -3.45 11.26
N LYS A 151 10.55 -4.28 12.26
CA LYS A 151 10.35 -3.83 13.63
C LYS A 151 11.73 -3.65 14.27
N LYS A 152 12.00 -2.46 14.81
CA LYS A 152 13.18 -2.16 15.62
C LYS A 152 12.76 -2.08 17.09
N GLU A 153 13.57 -2.65 17.96
CA GLU A 153 13.34 -2.59 19.40
C GLU A 153 13.21 -1.12 19.86
N ASN A 154 12.21 -0.84 20.69
CA ASN A 154 11.90 0.48 21.27
C ASN A 154 11.52 1.61 20.27
N GLU A 155 11.68 1.42 18.96
CA GLU A 155 11.38 2.44 17.93
C GLU A 155 10.16 2.08 17.05
N GLY A 156 9.64 0.87 17.18
CA GLY A 156 8.48 0.42 16.41
C GLY A 156 8.84 0.02 14.98
N TRP A 157 7.96 0.31 14.01
CA TRP A 157 8.16 -0.08 12.61
C TRP A 157 8.91 1.01 11.84
N ILE A 158 10.00 0.62 11.19
CA ILE A 158 10.86 1.49 10.38
C ILE A 158 10.99 0.97 8.96
N LEU A 159 11.16 1.87 8.00
CA LEU A 159 11.42 1.53 6.61
C LEU A 159 12.77 0.81 6.46
N THR A 160 12.83 -0.16 5.55
CA THR A 160 14.04 -0.90 5.20
C THR A 160 14.20 -0.95 3.69
N PRO A 161 15.34 -0.51 3.12
CA PRO A 161 16.52 0.04 3.79
C PRO A 161 16.29 1.49 4.31
N GLY A 162 17.26 2.03 5.06
CA GLY A 162 17.30 3.45 5.44
C GLY A 162 16.77 3.79 6.85
N GLY A 163 15.95 2.95 7.46
CA GLY A 163 15.52 3.10 8.86
C GLY A 163 14.63 4.31 9.15
N LYS A 164 14.12 4.99 8.12
CA LYS A 164 13.22 6.13 8.26
C LYS A 164 11.92 5.69 8.97
N GLN A 165 11.40 6.53 9.87
CA GLN A 165 10.13 6.26 10.53
C GLN A 165 8.96 6.45 9.57
N ILE A 166 7.94 5.61 9.73
CA ILE A 166 6.70 5.71 8.95
C ILE A 166 5.78 6.70 9.64
N ILE A 167 5.55 7.85 9.01
CA ILE A 167 4.65 8.87 9.54
C ILE A 167 3.21 8.42 9.31
N LYS A 168 2.43 8.40 10.40
CA LYS A 168 1.03 7.95 10.41
C LYS A 168 0.16 8.92 11.22
N SER A 169 -1.09 9.06 10.80
CA SER A 169 -2.13 9.76 11.56
C SER A 169 -3.03 8.75 12.27
N ALA A 170 -3.90 9.21 13.18
CA ALA A 170 -4.92 8.36 13.79
C ALA A 170 -5.92 7.76 12.78
N LYS A 171 -6.03 8.37 11.59
CA LYS A 171 -6.92 7.91 10.49
C LYS A 171 -6.22 6.93 9.55
N THR A 172 -4.93 6.70 9.73
CA THR A 172 -4.12 5.82 8.89
C THR A 172 -4.28 4.36 9.34
N GLY A 173 -4.76 3.51 8.44
CA GLY A 173 -4.75 2.07 8.66
C GLY A 173 -3.33 1.53 8.55
N VAL A 174 -2.90 0.67 9.48
CA VAL A 174 -1.55 0.07 9.41
C VAL A 174 -1.67 -1.43 9.58
N TYR A 175 -1.22 -2.15 8.55
CA TYR A 175 -1.33 -3.58 8.45
C TYR A 175 0.03 -4.20 8.22
N LEU A 176 0.18 -5.46 8.63
CA LEU A 176 1.35 -6.27 8.39
C LEU A 176 1.00 -7.43 7.47
N LEU A 177 1.78 -7.59 6.41
CA LEU A 177 1.74 -8.73 5.51
C LEU A 177 2.92 -9.67 5.82
N LYS A 178 2.62 -10.94 6.06
CA LYS A 178 3.61 -12.00 6.24
C LYS A 178 3.19 -13.26 5.51
N LYS A 179 4.15 -14.03 5.03
CA LYS A 179 3.89 -15.41 4.60
C LYS A 179 4.16 -16.36 5.76
N ILE A 180 3.18 -17.20 6.08
CA ILE A 180 3.32 -18.28 7.06
C ILE A 180 2.94 -19.56 6.33
N GLU A 181 3.90 -20.48 6.23
CA GLU A 181 3.81 -21.66 5.37
C GLU A 181 3.48 -21.23 3.92
N ASN A 182 2.35 -21.68 3.39
CA ASN A 182 1.89 -21.37 2.03
C ASN A 182 0.88 -20.21 1.98
N ASN A 183 0.54 -19.58 3.10
CA ASN A 183 -0.53 -18.58 3.17
C ASN A 183 0.02 -17.18 3.41
N LEU A 184 -0.62 -16.18 2.79
CA LEU A 184 -0.37 -14.79 3.15
C LEU A 184 -1.30 -14.42 4.30
N ILE A 185 -0.70 -13.86 5.34
CA ILE A 185 -1.37 -13.40 6.55
C ILE A 185 -1.33 -11.88 6.57
N PHE A 186 -2.52 -11.29 6.52
CA PHE A 186 -2.73 -9.84 6.61
C PHE A 186 -3.35 -9.52 7.97
N ARG A 187 -2.75 -8.61 8.74
CA ARG A 187 -3.23 -8.27 10.09
C ARG A 187 -3.11 -6.79 10.41
N SER A 188 -4.09 -6.25 11.14
CA SER A 188 -4.00 -4.89 11.70
C SER A 188 -2.99 -4.85 12.87
N ILE A 189 -2.29 -3.72 13.03
CA ILE A 189 -1.27 -3.54 14.08
C ILE A 189 -1.83 -2.90 15.36
N ASN A 190 -2.96 -2.19 15.28
CA ASN A 190 -3.41 -1.26 16.33
C ASN A 190 -4.80 -1.56 16.95
N GLU A 191 -5.51 -2.61 16.53
CA GLU A 191 -6.85 -2.97 17.04
C GLU A 191 -6.88 -4.45 17.46
N ASP A 192 -7.91 -4.92 18.18
CA ASP A 192 -8.17 -6.34 18.45
C ASP A 192 -7.91 -7.13 17.17
N SER A 193 -6.78 -7.83 17.12
CA SER A 193 -6.07 -8.00 15.86
C SER A 193 -6.84 -8.95 14.94
N LYS A 194 -7.65 -8.40 14.03
CA LYS A 194 -8.22 -9.18 12.94
C LYS A 194 -7.08 -9.73 12.11
N VAL A 195 -7.08 -11.06 11.95
CA VAL A 195 -6.09 -11.78 11.15
C VAL A 195 -6.82 -12.40 9.97
N PHE A 196 -6.40 -12.01 8.77
CA PHE A 196 -6.94 -12.51 7.51
C PHE A 196 -5.93 -13.43 6.84
N LYS A 197 -6.41 -14.58 6.36
CA LYS A 197 -5.63 -15.61 5.68
C LYS A 197 -6.04 -15.69 4.21
N ILE A 198 -5.07 -15.52 3.31
CA ILE A 198 -5.21 -15.45 1.84
C ILE A 198 -4.42 -16.58 1.17
#